data_AF-L0KU41-F1
#
_entry.id   AF-L0KU41-F1
#
_cell.length_a   1.000
_cell.length_b   1.000
_cell.length_c   1.000
_cell.angle_alpha   90.00
_cell.angle_beta   90.00
_cell.angle_gamma   90.00
#
_symmetry.space_group_name_H-M   'P 1'
#
loop_
_entity.id
_entity.type
_entity.pdbx_description
1 polymer ?
#
loop_
_entity_poly.entity_id
_entity_poly.type
_entity_poly.pdbx_seq_one_letter_code
_entity_poly.pdbx_strand_id
1 'polypeptide(L)'
;MINKNNNDVGPRHDPTIENCATLYRNDSQVYNTNPSVSDDLQQLRNESVIRDFANVTPDTYALIKATNPTLLMFVNLAKKIMEAVG
;
A
#
# COMPACT_ATOMS: atom_id res chain seq x y z
N MET A 1 37.97 -24.44 11.78
CA MET A 1 37.04 -23.91 10.77
C MET A 1 35.63 -24.15 11.26
N ILE A 2 34.92 -23.08 11.62
CA ILE A 2 33.50 -23.10 12.02
C ILE A 2 32.83 -21.98 11.25
N ASN A 3 31.83 -22.34 10.45
CA ASN A 3 31.03 -21.44 9.63
C ASN A 3 30.07 -20.66 10.54
N LYS A 4 30.28 -19.36 10.70
CA LYS A 4 29.36 -18.48 11.44
C LYS A 4 28.27 -17.98 10.50
N ASN A 5 27.09 -18.60 10.58
CA ASN A 5 25.86 -18.03 10.04
C ASN A 5 25.46 -16.85 10.94
N ASN A 6 25.74 -15.63 10.50
CA ASN A 6 25.28 -14.42 11.16
C ASN A 6 23.82 -14.15 10.77
N ASN A 7 22.88 -14.82 11.44
CA ASN A 7 21.49 -14.37 11.49
C ASN A 7 21.40 -13.33 12.62
N ASP A 8 21.83 -12.10 12.33
CA ASP A 8 21.60 -10.94 13.20
C ASP A 8 20.10 -10.59 13.14
N VAL A 9 19.34 -11.17 14.06
CA VAL A 9 17.96 -10.76 14.33
C VAL A 9 18.04 -9.46 15.11
N GLY A 10 18.11 -8.34 14.39
CA GLY A 10 18.02 -6.99 14.94
C GLY A 10 16.72 -6.79 15.76
N PRO A 11 16.71 -5.83 16.69
CA PRO A 11 15.68 -5.73 17.71
C PRO A 11 14.29 -5.65 17.09
N ARG A 12 13.44 -6.59 17.53
CA ARG A 12 12.02 -6.67 17.19
C ARG A 12 11.37 -5.30 17.39
N HIS A 13 11.00 -4.66 16.30
CA HIS A 13 10.21 -3.44 16.30
C HIS A 13 8.75 -3.83 16.52
N ASP A 14 8.40 -4.22 17.75
CA ASP A 14 6.99 -4.31 18.15
C ASP A 14 6.43 -2.87 18.11
N PRO A 15 5.45 -2.55 17.24
CA PRO A 15 4.87 -1.21 17.23
C PRO A 15 4.01 -1.05 18.49
N THR A 16 4.56 -0.40 19.51
CA THR A 16 3.75 0.07 20.65
C THR A 16 2.83 1.19 20.16
N ILE A 17 1.53 1.00 20.35
CA ILE A 17 0.41 1.74 19.73
C ILE A 17 0.31 3.24 20.13
N GLU A 18 1.31 3.83 20.79
CA GLU A 18 1.16 5.16 21.40
C GLU A 18 1.83 6.33 20.66
N ASN A 19 2.20 6.17 19.38
CA ASN A 19 2.79 7.30 18.65
C ASN A 19 2.34 7.33 17.18
N CYS A 20 1.20 7.99 16.93
CA CYS A 20 0.83 8.40 15.59
C CYS A 20 1.93 9.33 15.03
N ALA A 21 2.83 8.75 14.24
CA ALA A 21 3.78 9.39 13.33
C ALA A 21 4.36 10.73 13.80
N THR A 22 5.37 10.70 14.67
CA THR A 22 6.34 11.80 14.71
C THR A 22 7.15 11.72 13.42
N LEU A 23 6.74 12.47 12.38
CA LEU A 23 7.51 12.64 11.15
C LEU A 23 8.86 13.28 11.51
N TYR A 24 9.91 12.47 11.64
CA TYR A 24 11.27 12.94 11.86
C TYR A 24 11.72 13.68 10.59
N ARG A 25 11.62 15.01 10.65
CA ARG A 25 11.75 15.96 9.53
C ARG A 25 13.12 15.97 8.81
N ASN A 26 14.07 15.13 9.22
CA ASN A 26 15.44 15.10 8.73
C ASN A 26 15.85 13.79 8.06
N ASP A 27 14.94 12.83 7.95
CA ASP A 27 15.22 11.61 7.22
C ASP A 27 15.06 11.89 5.72
N SER A 28 16.17 12.23 5.07
CA SER A 28 16.20 12.61 3.64
C SER A 28 15.83 11.42 2.71
N GLN A 29 15.63 10.24 3.29
CA GLN A 29 15.12 9.02 2.65
C GLN A 29 13.59 8.92 2.67
N VAL A 30 12.88 9.80 3.40
CA VAL A 30 11.40 9.76 3.49
C VAL A 30 10.72 10.35 2.26
N TYR A 31 11.44 11.17 1.49
CA TYR A 31 10.99 11.52 0.15
C TYR A 31 11.53 10.47 -0.80
N ASN A 32 10.59 9.69 -1.37
CA ASN A 32 10.86 8.88 -2.55
C ASN A 32 11.35 9.86 -3.63
N THR A 33 12.67 9.99 -3.76
CA THR A 33 13.36 10.93 -4.67
C THR A 33 13.32 10.47 -6.11
N ASN A 34 12.48 9.46 -6.40
CA ASN A 34 12.28 8.97 -7.75
C ASN A 34 11.24 9.86 -8.45
N PRO A 35 11.59 10.60 -9.52
CA PRO A 35 10.71 11.57 -10.17
C PRO A 35 9.56 10.93 -10.97
N SER A 36 9.22 9.67 -10.73
CA SER A 36 8.15 8.98 -11.44
C SER A 36 7.05 8.54 -10.47
N VAL A 37 6.23 9.50 -10.03
CA VAL A 37 4.90 9.20 -9.45
C VAL A 37 4.05 8.36 -10.42
N SER A 38 4.40 8.40 -11.71
CA SER A 38 3.87 7.53 -12.77
C SER A 38 4.31 6.07 -12.61
N ASP A 39 5.56 5.78 -12.19
CA ASP A 39 6.07 4.41 -12.03
C ASP A 39 5.41 3.71 -10.84
N ASP A 40 5.20 4.41 -9.73
CA ASP A 40 4.64 3.81 -8.51
C ASP A 40 3.18 3.36 -8.73
N LEU A 41 2.37 4.15 -9.43
CA LEU A 41 1.00 3.77 -9.80
C LEU A 41 0.98 2.64 -10.84
N GLN A 42 1.96 2.61 -11.75
CA GLN A 42 2.12 1.50 -12.70
C GLN A 42 2.52 0.20 -12.01
N GLN A 43 3.37 0.26 -10.98
CA GLN A 43 3.71 -0.90 -10.16
C GLN A 43 2.47 -1.42 -9.41
N LEU A 44 1.69 -0.53 -8.79
CA LEU A 44 0.45 -0.91 -8.10
C LEU A 44 -0.59 -1.56 -9.02
N ARG A 45 -0.66 -1.17 -10.30
CA ARG A 45 -1.52 -1.83 -11.30
C ARG A 45 -1.19 -3.32 -11.51
N ASN A 46 0.05 -3.70 -11.22
CA ASN A 46 0.51 -5.08 -11.37
C ASN A 46 0.17 -5.97 -10.18
N GLU A 47 -0.19 -5.38 -9.04
CA GLU A 47 -0.62 -6.11 -7.85
C GLU A 47 -2.00 -6.75 -8.05
N SER A 48 -2.12 -8.04 -7.73
CA SER A 48 -3.35 -8.82 -7.90
C SER A 48 -4.52 -8.22 -7.12
N VAL A 49 -4.25 -7.78 -5.89
CA VAL A 49 -5.26 -7.18 -5.01
C VAL A 49 -5.90 -5.93 -5.61
N ILE A 50 -5.15 -5.11 -6.33
CA ILE A 50 -5.68 -3.90 -6.98
C ILE A 50 -6.65 -4.30 -8.10
N ARG A 51 -6.32 -5.33 -8.87
CA ARG A 51 -7.19 -5.85 -9.93
C ARG A 51 -8.47 -6.45 -9.35
N ASP A 52 -8.36 -7.18 -8.26
CA ASP A 52 -9.50 -7.81 -7.59
C ASP A 52 -10.48 -6.74 -7.08
N PHE A 53 -9.97 -5.67 -6.46
CA PHE A 53 -10.81 -4.55 -6.03
C PHE A 53 -11.40 -3.74 -7.19
N ALA A 54 -10.67 -3.60 -8.30
CA ALA A 54 -11.18 -2.90 -9.48
C ALA A 54 -12.29 -3.69 -10.20
N ASN A 55 -12.18 -5.02 -10.24
CA ASN A 55 -13.08 -5.93 -10.94
C ASN A 55 -14.31 -6.38 -10.12
N VAL A 56 -14.59 -5.72 -8.99
CA VAL A 56 -15.79 -5.99 -8.18
C VAL A 56 -17.06 -5.82 -9.03
N THR A 57 -17.94 -6.83 -8.98
CA THR A 57 -19.21 -6.84 -9.74
C THR A 57 -20.12 -5.67 -9.33
N PRO A 58 -21.02 -5.20 -10.22
CA PRO A 58 -21.95 -4.11 -9.91
C PRO A 58 -22.79 -4.37 -8.65
N ASP A 59 -23.26 -5.60 -8.45
CA ASP A 59 -24.08 -5.98 -7.30
C ASP A 59 -23.27 -5.92 -6.00
N THR A 60 -22.05 -6.47 -6.00
CA THR A 60 -21.14 -6.39 -4.86
C THR A 60 -20.73 -4.95 -4.57
N TYR A 61 -20.49 -4.13 -5.60
CA TYR A 61 -20.20 -2.71 -5.44
C TYR A 61 -21.36 -1.95 -4.80
N ALA A 62 -22.60 -2.23 -5.23
CA ALA A 62 -23.80 -1.62 -4.66
C ALA A 62 -23.98 -2.02 -3.18
N LEU A 63 -23.73 -3.28 -2.85
CA LEU A 63 -23.74 -3.76 -1.46
C LEU A 63 -22.68 -3.04 -0.62
N ILE A 64 -21.43 -3.02 -1.06
CA ILE A 64 -20.32 -2.33 -0.37
C ILE A 64 -20.65 -0.84 -0.16
N LYS A 65 -21.21 -0.19 -1.17
CA LYS A 65 -21.64 1.22 -1.09
C LYS A 65 -22.67 1.45 0.00
N ALA A 66 -23.57 0.49 0.24
CA ALA A 66 -24.60 0.58 1.26
C ALA A 66 -24.11 0.21 2.67
N THR A 67 -23.10 -0.67 2.77
CA THR A 67 -22.74 -1.29 4.05
C THR A 67 -21.42 -0.80 4.64
N ASN A 68 -20.43 -0.44 3.82
CA ASN A 68 -19.08 -0.14 4.31
C ASN A 68 -18.37 0.97 3.50
N PRO A 69 -18.34 2.21 4.02
CA PRO A 69 -17.72 3.33 3.33
C PRO A 69 -16.20 3.20 3.17
N THR A 70 -15.51 2.49 4.07
CA THR A 70 -14.07 2.28 3.99
C THR A 70 -13.72 1.32 2.85
N LEU A 71 -14.44 0.21 2.72
CA LEU A 71 -14.27 -0.71 1.59
C LEU A 71 -14.63 -0.04 0.26
N LEU A 72 -15.65 0.81 0.25
CA LEU A 72 -15.99 1.62 -0.91
C LEU A 72 -14.81 2.52 -1.34
N MET A 73 -14.12 3.14 -0.38
CA MET A 73 -12.93 3.96 -0.66
C MET A 73 -11.84 3.16 -1.37
N PHE A 74 -11.54 1.94 -0.90
CA PHE A 74 -10.53 1.08 -1.52
C PHE A 74 -10.91 0.65 -2.93
N VAL A 75 -12.17 0.24 -3.15
CA VAL A 75 -12.66 -0.14 -4.50
C VAL A 75 -12.55 1.04 -5.47
N ASN A 76 -12.95 2.24 -5.04
CA ASN A 76 -12.87 3.43 -5.87
C ASN A 76 -11.44 3.83 -6.20
N LEU A 77 -10.52 3.71 -5.23
CA LEU A 77 -9.11 3.97 -5.45
C LEU A 77 -8.53 2.98 -6.46
N ALA A 78 -8.82 1.68 -6.31
CA ALA A 78 -8.36 0.65 -7.22
C ALA A 78 -8.83 0.87 -8.67
N LYS A 79 -10.10 1.25 -8.86
CA LYS A 79 -10.64 1.61 -10.19
C LYS A 79 -9.87 2.78 -10.82
N LYS A 80 -9.63 3.84 -10.06
CA LYS A 80 -8.86 5.00 -10.54
C LYS A 80 -7.42 4.65 -10.92
N ILE A 81 -6.77 3.78 -10.16
CA ILE A 81 -5.40 3.31 -10.48
C ILE A 81 -5.39 2.55 -11.82
N MET A 82 -6.41 1.74 -12.08
CA MET A 82 -6.55 1.02 -13.35
C MET A 82 -6.88 1.94 -14.54
N GLU A 83 -7.62 3.03 -14.30
CA GLU A 83 -8.03 4.02 -15.32
C GLU A 83 -6.95 5.05 -15.67
N ALA A 84 -6.03 5.38 -14.75
CA ALA A 84 -5.05 6.46 -14.90
C ALA A 84 -3.93 6.21 -15.93
N VAL A 85 -3.89 5.05 -16.59
CA VAL A 85 -2.85 4.66 -17.57
C VAL A 85 -3.50 4.20 -18.88
N GLY A 86 -4.47 4.99 -19.38
CA GLY A 86 -5.17 4.81 -20.65
C GLY A 86 -4.93 5.98 -21.60
#